data_AF-Q0E1P4-F1
#
_entry.id   AF-Q0E1P4-F1
#
_cell.length_a   1.000
_cell.length_b   1.000
_cell.length_c   1.000
_cell.angle_alpha   90.00
_cell.angle_beta   90.00
_cell.angle_gamma   90.00
#
_symmetry.space_group_name_H-M   'P 1'
#
loop_
_entity.id
_entity.type
_entity.pdbx_description
1 polymer ?
#
loop_
_entity_poly.entity_id
_entity_poly.type
_entity_poly.pdbx_seq_one_letter_code
_entity_poly.pdbx_strand_id
1 'polypeptide(L)' 'VYAVHFKCNKRLLREYPNLFNYTKDIYQIPGISSTVNMEHIRKHYYGSHPSINPYGIIPAGPNIDYNAPHDRERFSA' A
#
# COMPACT_ATOMS: atom_id res chain seq x y z
N VAL A 1 -4.48 -1.16 4.30
CA VAL A 1 -5.56 -2.16 4.44
C VAL A 1 -5.07 -3.43 5.13
N TYR A 2 -4.36 -4.33 4.45
CA TYR A 2 -4.12 -5.70 4.95
C TYR A 2 -3.42 -5.79 6.32
N ALA A 3 -2.45 -4.90 6.57
CA ALA A 3 -1.76 -4.85 7.86
C ALA A 3 -2.71 -4.65 9.04
N VAL A 4 -3.73 -3.79 8.90
CA VAL A 4 -4.69 -3.48 9.99
C VAL A 4 -5.95 -4.31 9.85
N HIS A 5 -6.63 -4.22 8.70
CA HIS A 5 -7.94 -4.84 8.45
C HIS A 5 -7.90 -6.36 8.51
N PHE A 6 -6.87 -6.96 7.90
CA PHE A 6 -6.69 -8.42 7.86
C PHE A 6 -5.62 -8.93 8.83
N LYS A 7 -5.14 -8.06 9.73
CA LYS A 7 -4.18 -8.42 10.78
C LYS A 7 -2.87 -9.03 10.24
N CYS A 8 -2.49 -8.71 9.00
CA CYS A 8 -1.21 -9.13 8.40
C CYS A 8 -0.07 -8.21 8.87
N ASN A 9 0.15 -8.10 10.18
CA ASN A 9 0.98 -7.04 10.79
C ASN A 9 2.34 -7.52 11.33
N LYS A 10 2.88 -8.66 10.88
CA LYS A 10 4.21 -9.13 11.33
C LYS A 10 5.29 -8.06 11.14
N ARG A 11 5.28 -7.40 9.98
CA ARG A 11 6.05 -6.20 9.61
C ARG A 11 5.32 -5.49 8.46
N LEU A 12 5.38 -4.17 8.42
CA LEU A 12 4.85 -3.35 7.33
C LEU A 12 5.71 -3.51 6.06
N LEU A 13 5.11 -3.32 4.88
CA LEU A 13 5.83 -3.39 3.61
C LEU A 13 7.07 -2.49 3.57
N ARG A 14 6.98 -1.28 4.14
CA ARG A 14 8.09 -0.30 4.24
C ARG A 14 9.29 -0.77 5.05
N GLU A 15 9.12 -1.80 5.88
CA GLU A 15 10.19 -2.38 6.71
C GLU A 15 10.99 -3.46 5.96
N TYR A 16 10.63 -3.76 4.70
CA TYR A 16 11.35 -4.66 3.82
C TYR A 16 11.96 -3.86 2.66
N PRO A 17 13.22 -3.42 2.72
CA PRO A 17 13.81 -2.51 1.73
C PRO A 17 13.65 -2.98 0.29
N ASN A 18 13.97 -4.25 0.00
CA ASN A 18 13.84 -4.81 -1.34
C ASN A 18 12.38 -4.85 -1.84
N LEU A 19 11.43 -5.24 -0.98
CA LEU A 19 10.01 -5.33 -1.36
C LEU A 19 9.37 -3.96 -1.49
N PHE A 20 9.72 -3.03 -0.60
CA PHE A 20 9.20 -1.67 -0.64
C PHE A 20 9.73 -0.92 -1.86
N ASN A 21 11.01 -1.06 -2.16
CA ASN A 21 11.61 -0.51 -3.37
C ASN A 21 11.04 -1.14 -4.64
N TYR A 22 10.85 -2.46 -4.67
CA TYR A 22 10.17 -3.11 -5.78
C TYR A 22 8.71 -2.63 -5.96
N THR A 23 8.01 -2.34 -4.87
CA THR A 23 6.65 -1.77 -4.94
C THR A 23 6.66 -0.36 -5.53
N LYS A 24 7.60 0.50 -5.12
CA LYS A 24 7.76 1.85 -5.67
C LYS A 24 8.14 1.82 -7.14
N ASP A 25 9.02 0.91 -7.54
CA ASP A 25 9.42 0.66 -8.93
C ASP A 25 8.20 0.32 -9.81
N ILE A 26 7.40 -0.67 -9.42
CA ILE A 26 6.13 -0.96 -10.12
C ILE A 26 5.20 0.26 -10.14
N TYR A 27 5.05 0.96 -9.02
CA TYR A 27 4.17 2.13 -8.94
C TYR A 27 4.59 3.25 -9.89
N GLN A 28 5.90 3.38 -10.16
CA GLN A 28 6.49 4.40 -11.01
C GLN A 28 6.55 4.01 -12.50
N ILE A 29 6.19 2.77 -12.87
CA ILE A 29 6.01 2.38 -14.28
C ILE A 29 4.97 3.29 -14.94
N PRO A 30 5.24 3.86 -16.14
CA PRO A 30 4.30 4.74 -16.83
C PRO A 30 2.89 4.16 -16.92
N GLY A 31 1.91 4.91 -16.43
CA GLY A 31 0.49 4.53 -16.42
C GLY A 31 0.02 3.82 -15.15
N ILE A 32 0.88 3.15 -14.38
CA ILE A 32 0.45 2.36 -13.20
C ILE A 32 -0.06 3.24 -12.07
N SER A 33 0.64 4.32 -11.71
CA SER A 33 0.20 5.20 -10.61
C SER A 33 -1.21 5.77 -10.83
N SER A 34 -1.58 6.02 -12.10
CA SER A 34 -2.91 6.53 -12.47
C SER A 34 -4.05 5.53 -12.21
N THR A 35 -3.74 4.24 -12.10
CA THR A 35 -4.74 3.19 -11.84
C THR A 35 -4.92 2.92 -10.34
N VAL A 36 -4.12 3.56 -9.46
CA VAL A 36 -4.13 3.30 -8.02
C VAL A 36 -4.90 4.38 -7.27
N ASN A 37 -6.15 4.08 -6.92
CA ASN A 37 -6.98 4.96 -6.08
C ASN A 37 -7.00 4.48 -4.62
N MET A 38 -6.15 5.08 -3.78
CA MET A 38 -6.03 4.72 -2.36
C MET A 38 -7.27 5.06 -1.53
N GLU A 39 -8.06 6.04 -1.93
CA GLU A 39 -9.33 6.35 -1.28
C GLU A 39 -10.36 5.25 -1.54
N HIS A 40 -10.51 4.85 -2.80
CA HIS A 40 -11.41 3.76 -3.21
C HIS A 40 -11.04 2.45 -2.50
N ILE A 41 -9.74 2.09 -2.50
CA ILE A 41 -9.22 0.91 -1.80
C ILE A 41 -9.62 0.93 -0.32
N ARG A 42 -9.37 2.04 0.40
CA ARG A 42 -9.69 2.12 1.83
C ARG A 42 -11.20 2.08 2.09
N LYS A 43 -11.99 2.85 1.35
CA LYS A 43 -13.45 2.90 1.50
C LYS A 43 -14.08 1.52 1.28
N HIS A 44 -13.66 0.80 0.25
CA HIS A 44 -14.16 -0.55 0.00
C HIS A 44 -13.88 -1.49 1.18
N TYR A 45 -12.60 -1.67 1.54
CA TYR A 45 -12.24 -2.68 2.54
C TYR A 45 -12.73 -2.38 3.95
N TYR A 46 -12.67 -1.11 4.40
CA TYR A 46 -13.12 -0.76 5.75
C TYR A 46 -14.64 -0.59 5.84
N GLY A 47 -15.32 -0.21 4.75
CA GLY A 47 -16.77 0.02 4.73
C GLY A 47 -17.61 -1.20 4.31
N SER A 48 -17.08 -2.14 3.54
CA SER A 48 -17.85 -3.27 2.99
C SER A 48 -17.76 -4.56 3.80
N HIS A 49 -16.99 -4.57 4.90
CA HIS A 49 -16.79 -5.75 5.75
C HIS A 49 -17.31 -5.53 7.18
N PRO A 50 -18.63 -5.40 7.40
CA PRO A 50 -19.19 -5.14 8.74
C PRO A 50 -18.90 -6.26 9.74
N SER A 51 -18.68 -7.49 9.29
CA SER A 51 -18.26 -8.61 10.15
C SER A 51 -16.82 -8.50 10.66
N ILE A 52 -15.97 -7.69 10.01
CA ILE A 52 -14.57 -7.48 10.36
C ILE A 52 -14.35 -6.10 11.01
N ASN A 53 -15.04 -5.08 10.49
CA ASN A 53 -14.97 -3.68 10.96
C ASN A 53 -16.39 -3.13 11.17
N PRO A 54 -17.06 -3.46 12.29
CA PRO A 54 -18.48 -3.14 12.51
C PRO A 54 -18.81 -1.64 12.45
N TYR A 55 -17.86 -0.79 12.85
CA TYR A 55 -18.06 0.65 12.88
C TYR A 55 -17.75 1.34 11.55
N GLY A 56 -17.23 0.62 10.54
CA GLY A 56 -16.88 1.20 9.25
C GLY A 56 -15.77 2.27 9.31
N ILE A 57 -15.08 2.41 10.45
CA ILE A 57 -14.08 3.46 10.64
C ILE A 57 -12.91 3.20 9.69
N ILE A 58 -12.55 4.24 8.94
CA ILE A 58 -11.45 4.21 7.97
C ILE A 58 -10.23 4.87 8.62
N PRO A 59 -9.13 4.13 8.85
CA PRO A 59 -7.89 4.73 9.33
C PRO A 59 -7.39 5.85 8.40
N ALA A 60 -6.89 6.93 9.01
CA ALA A 60 -6.37 8.09 8.28
C ALA A 60 -5.03 7.78 7.58
N GLY A 61 -4.18 6.96 8.19
CA GLY A 61 -2.89 6.57 7.64
C GLY A 61 -2.89 5.24 6.86
N PRO A 62 -1.71 4.77 6.41
CA PRO A 62 -0.42 5.48 6.50
C PRO A 62 -0.25 6.53 5.40
N ASN A 63 0.61 7.52 5.66
CA ASN A 63 1.11 8.44 4.64
C ASN A 63 2.37 7.82 4.03
N ILE A 64 2.28 7.33 2.79
CA ILE A 64 3.38 6.70 2.06
C ILE A 64 3.61 7.48 0.78
N ASP A 65 4.84 7.94 0.58
CA ASP A 65 5.28 8.48 -0.70
C ASP A 65 5.79 7.35 -1.59
N TYR A 66 4.94 6.91 -2.53
CA TYR A 66 5.32 5.88 -3.51
C TYR A 66 6.15 6.45 -4.68
N ASN A 67 6.27 7.77 -4.80
CA ASN A 67 7.09 8.43 -5.83
C ASN A 67 8.54 8.65 -5.37
N ALA A 68 8.87 8.33 -4.12
CA ALA A 68 10.25 8.40 -3.64
C ALA A 68 11.18 7.47 -4.44
N PRO A 69 12.47 7.83 -4.63
CA PRO A 69 13.45 6.98 -5.32
C PRO A 69 13.51 5.57 -4.74
N HIS A 70 13.69 4.55 -5.58
CA HIS A 70 13.59 3.14 -5.18
C HIS A 70 14.85 2.30 -5.37
N ASP A 71 15.98 2.84 -5.83
CA ASP A 71 17.26 2.12 -5.95
C ASP A 71 17.28 0.86 -6.81
N ARG A 72 16.23 0.58 -7.58
CA ARG A 72 16.09 -0.69 -8.32
C ARG A 72 17.01 -0.74 -9.54
N GLU A 73 17.50 0.41 -9.97
CA GLU A 73 18.51 0.55 -11.03
C GLU A 73 19.80 -0.22 -10.67
N ARG A 74 20.12 -0.40 -9.38
CA ARG A 74 21.31 -1.14 -8.92
C ARG A 74 21.33 -2.63 -9.30
N PHE A 75 20.21 -3.16 -9.78
CA PHE A 75 20.07 -4.53 -10.26
C PHE A 75 20.12 -4.64 -11.79
N SER A 76 20.23 -3.51 -12.51
CA SER A 76 20.37 -3.53 -13.97
C SER A 76 21.78 -3.99 -14.32
N ALA A 77 21.88 -4.94 -15.26
CA ALA A 77 23.15 -5.45 -15.79
C ALA A 77 23.80 -4.46 -16.76
#